data_AF-A0A7W3TA03-F1
#
_entry.id   AF-A0A7W3TA03-F1
#
_cell.length_a   1.000
_cell.length_b   1.000
_cell.length_c   1.000
_cell.angle_alpha   90.00
_cell.angle_beta   90.00
_cell.angle_gamma   90.00
#
_symmetry.space_group_name_H-M   'P 1'
#
loop_
_entity.id
_entity.type
_entity.pdbx_description
1 polymer ?
#
loop_
_entity_poly.entity_id
_entity_poly.type
_entity_poly.pdbx_seq_one_letter_code
_entity_poly.pdbx_strand_id
1 'polypeptide(L)'
;MREVGGGTGTPRRAVVIGSGVAGLTAARAIADRGARVTLVERDRLPKAPVHRAGVPQGRHTHVLLEGGQRALERLLPGAVGELLDRGAPRVGMPEDVLQWQSDGWYRRTAATAHLLTPSRPLLESVVRRRVLAGGRVETVEGTEAVGLTGDAERVTGVVVRERGSEGGGGRREVPADLVVDASGRGSRAPHWLTELGADPAPEERLDTGLAYTSRLYRAGPDPEEGAGAARYAGQYVVPDPGQVYGAVVLPVESGLHLVTLSGLRGCEPPTDDEGFTAFAARLPHPLVREWLSRAEPVSEAHGFRDTANIRRRYDRPGRRPAGFVATGDSLCAFNPVYGQGMTVAVLNALALREELGRRDGAEASRRVHRALLRSSRQAWAISAGADKNMPGATGNAAGTRAVERPLTLYMARVQRRAGGDPLVGAAFRAVLGLVAPPRALFAPRVLRAVLLGPDPAVPDRPPLRREGEETPEPTPERG
;
A
#
# COMPACT_ATOMS: atom_id res chain seq x y z
N MET A 1 42.18 32.32 9.53
CA MET A 1 42.13 30.98 8.93
C MET A 1 41.19 30.14 9.79
N ARG A 2 39.89 30.11 9.45
CA ARG A 2 38.89 29.34 10.21
C ARG A 2 38.86 27.94 9.60
N GLU A 3 39.13 26.93 10.41
CA GLU A 3 38.98 25.53 10.04
C GLU A 3 37.55 25.28 9.58
N VAL A 4 37.39 24.96 8.29
CA VAL A 4 36.18 24.40 7.73
C VAL A 4 36.16 22.94 8.16
N GLY A 5 35.65 22.68 9.36
CA GLY A 5 35.36 21.33 9.83
C GLY A 5 34.28 20.71 8.95
N GLY A 6 34.69 19.82 8.05
CA GLY A 6 33.80 18.99 7.24
C GLY A 6 32.96 18.08 8.13
N GLY A 7 31.81 18.57 8.56
CA GLY A 7 30.83 17.78 9.30
C GLY A 7 30.30 16.63 8.44
N THR A 8 30.25 15.44 9.02
CA THR A 8 29.54 14.29 8.44
C THR A 8 28.09 14.70 8.15
N GLY A 9 27.64 14.66 6.89
CA GLY A 9 26.31 15.13 6.45
C GLY A 9 25.12 14.27 6.90
N THR A 10 25.21 13.70 8.11
CA THR A 10 24.17 12.91 8.75
C THR A 10 23.55 13.76 9.87
N PRO A 11 22.21 13.92 9.91
CA PRO A 11 21.57 14.68 10.97
C PRO A 11 21.87 14.06 12.33
N ARG A 12 22.12 14.88 13.36
CA ARG A 12 22.31 14.38 14.73
C ARG A 12 20.97 14.09 15.39
N ARG A 13 19.97 14.94 15.13
CA ARG A 13 18.59 14.82 15.63
C ARG A 13 17.60 14.88 14.48
N ALA A 14 16.65 13.98 14.47
CA ALA A 14 15.55 13.99 13.52
C ALA A 14 14.20 13.91 14.24
N VAL A 15 13.20 14.57 13.68
CA VAL A 15 11.79 14.38 14.06
C VAL A 15 11.08 13.68 12.91
N VAL A 16 10.30 12.65 13.23
CA VAL A 16 9.38 12.00 12.28
C VAL A 16 7.95 12.25 12.75
N ILE A 17 7.12 12.81 11.88
CA ILE A 17 5.71 13.12 12.15
C ILE A 17 4.85 11.93 11.69
N GLY A 18 4.11 11.33 12.61
CA GLY A 18 3.23 10.18 12.39
C GLY A 18 3.94 8.84 12.60
N SER A 19 3.30 7.90 13.31
CA SER A 19 3.87 6.57 13.61
C SER A 19 3.21 5.42 12.85
N GLY A 20 2.69 5.68 11.64
CA GLY A 20 2.27 4.62 10.74
C GLY A 20 3.47 3.85 10.17
N VAL A 21 3.23 2.87 9.29
CA VAL A 21 4.31 2.12 8.60
C VAL A 21 5.38 3.04 7.98
N ALA A 22 4.98 4.13 7.31
CA ALA A 22 5.91 5.09 6.72
C ALA A 22 6.80 5.78 7.77
N GLY A 23 6.22 6.29 8.85
CA GLY A 23 6.97 6.96 9.90
C GLY A 23 7.89 6.01 10.68
N LEU A 24 7.40 4.82 11.04
CA LEU A 24 8.19 3.81 11.75
C LEU A 24 9.39 3.34 10.93
N THR A 25 9.18 3.04 9.65
CA THR A 25 10.26 2.60 8.75
C THR A 25 11.24 3.73 8.45
N ALA A 26 10.76 4.97 8.28
CA ALA A 26 11.63 6.14 8.14
C ALA A 26 12.46 6.39 9.40
N ALA A 27 11.86 6.30 10.59
CA ALA A 27 12.57 6.42 11.87
C ALA A 27 13.68 5.38 11.99
N ARG A 28 13.42 4.12 11.60
CA ARG A 28 14.45 3.07 11.56
C ARG A 28 15.58 3.42 10.59
N ALA A 29 15.23 3.83 9.37
CA ALA A 29 16.21 4.19 8.33
C ALA A 29 17.14 5.33 8.78
N ILE A 30 16.59 6.31 9.49
CA ILE A 30 17.36 7.44 10.04
C ILE A 30 18.23 6.98 11.23
N ALA A 31 17.68 6.19 12.15
CA ALA A 31 18.39 5.67 13.31
C ALA A 31 19.56 4.73 12.94
N ASP A 32 19.44 3.96 11.86
CA ASP A 32 20.51 3.12 11.29
C ASP A 32 21.73 3.96 10.86
N ARG A 33 21.54 5.25 10.56
CA ARG A 33 22.62 6.18 10.23
C ARG A 33 23.20 6.90 11.45
N GLY A 34 22.74 6.57 12.66
CA GLY A 34 23.30 7.06 13.92
C GLY A 34 22.62 8.30 14.49
N ALA A 35 21.57 8.81 13.85
CA ALA A 35 20.77 9.91 14.38
C ALA A 35 19.87 9.47 15.55
N ARG A 36 19.61 10.39 16.48
CA ARG A 36 18.51 10.23 17.46
C ARG A 36 17.21 10.69 16.81
N VAL A 37 16.13 9.91 16.97
CA VAL A 37 14.85 10.17 16.32
C VAL A 37 13.74 10.33 17.35
N THR A 38 13.03 11.45 17.29
CA THR A 38 11.79 11.67 18.03
C THR A 38 10.60 11.44 17.09
N LEU A 39 9.81 10.41 17.37
CA LEU A 39 8.61 10.04 16.61
C LEU A 39 7.37 10.68 17.27
N VAL A 40 6.78 11.67 16.61
CA VAL A 40 5.61 12.40 17.13
C VAL A 40 4.33 11.74 16.62
N GLU A 41 3.44 11.32 17.52
CA GLU A 41 2.19 10.65 17.20
C GLU A 41 1.02 11.22 18.00
N ARG A 42 -0.09 11.48 17.30
CA ARG A 42 -1.32 12.06 17.85
C ARG A 42 -2.11 11.08 18.71
N ASP A 43 -1.95 9.78 18.48
CA ASP A 43 -2.54 8.74 19.31
C ASP A 43 -1.61 8.37 20.47
N ARG A 44 -2.18 7.71 21.50
CA ARG A 44 -1.40 6.91 22.43
C ARG A 44 -1.21 5.52 21.84
N LEU A 45 0.03 5.03 21.84
CA LEU A 45 0.39 3.81 21.11
C LEU A 45 -0.01 2.58 21.92
N PRO A 46 -0.89 1.72 21.39
CA PRO A 46 -1.30 0.54 22.13
C PRO A 46 -0.14 -0.47 22.22
N LYS A 47 -0.06 -1.17 23.35
CA LYS A 47 0.86 -2.32 23.49
C LYS A 47 0.39 -3.52 22.66
N ALA A 48 -0.93 -3.72 22.57
CA ALA A 48 -1.56 -4.77 21.79
C ALA A 48 -1.75 -4.36 20.31
N PRO A 49 -1.88 -5.32 19.37
CA PRO A 49 -2.20 -5.06 17.98
C PRO A 49 -3.68 -4.71 17.81
N VAL A 50 -4.08 -3.53 18.29
CA VAL A 50 -5.46 -3.03 18.17
C VAL A 50 -5.53 -1.80 17.27
N HIS A 51 -6.71 -1.58 16.68
CA HIS A 51 -6.98 -0.39 15.87
C HIS A 51 -6.80 0.91 16.67
N ARG A 52 -6.34 1.97 15.98
CA ARG A 52 -6.19 3.32 16.55
C ARG A 52 -6.72 4.39 15.60
N ALA A 53 -7.24 5.48 16.15
CA ALA A 53 -7.95 6.52 15.39
C ALA A 53 -7.07 7.26 14.36
N GLY A 54 -5.77 7.40 14.59
CA GLY A 54 -4.81 8.02 13.68
C GLY A 54 -4.44 7.16 12.46
N VAL A 55 -4.97 5.93 12.36
CA VAL A 55 -4.84 5.06 11.17
C VAL A 55 -6.24 4.56 10.80
N PRO A 56 -7.16 5.45 10.35
CA PRO A 56 -8.51 5.05 9.99
C PRO A 56 -8.52 3.98 8.89
N GLN A 57 -7.56 4.04 7.97
CA GLN A 57 -7.38 3.02 6.93
C GLN A 57 -7.06 1.63 7.50
N GLY A 58 -6.69 1.50 8.77
CA GLY A 58 -6.29 0.24 9.40
C GLY A 58 -7.41 -0.79 9.55
N ARG A 59 -8.67 -0.40 9.28
CA ARG A 59 -9.85 -1.30 9.25
C ARG A 59 -10.10 -1.99 7.90
N HIS A 60 -9.28 -1.71 6.90
CA HIS A 60 -9.48 -2.16 5.53
C HIS A 60 -8.42 -3.13 5.06
N THR A 61 -8.65 -3.81 3.94
CA THR A 61 -7.71 -4.82 3.42
C THR A 61 -6.36 -4.19 3.11
N HIS A 62 -5.31 -4.75 3.71
CA HIS A 62 -3.91 -4.39 3.44
C HIS A 62 -3.15 -5.65 3.06
N VAL A 63 -2.30 -5.53 2.04
CA VAL A 63 -1.36 -6.58 1.65
C VAL A 63 0.04 -6.02 1.63
N LEU A 64 1.02 -6.80 2.09
CA LEU A 64 2.42 -6.50 1.87
C LEU A 64 2.89 -7.30 0.65
N LEU A 65 3.13 -6.61 -0.46
CA LEU A 65 3.64 -7.20 -1.69
C LEU A 65 5.03 -7.78 -1.47
N GLU A 66 5.45 -8.73 -2.31
CA GLU A 66 6.73 -9.41 -2.17
C GLU A 66 7.93 -8.45 -2.17
N GLY A 67 7.91 -7.38 -2.98
CA GLY A 67 8.93 -6.33 -2.94
C GLY A 67 8.99 -5.62 -1.59
N GLY A 68 7.83 -5.43 -0.95
CA GLY A 68 7.69 -4.85 0.39
C GLY A 68 8.17 -5.79 1.48
N GLN A 69 7.90 -7.10 1.37
CA GLN A 69 8.41 -8.12 2.28
C GLN A 69 9.94 -8.14 2.26
N ARG A 70 10.54 -8.23 1.07
CA ARG A 70 12.01 -8.20 0.89
C ARG A 70 12.62 -6.90 1.41
N ALA A 71 11.96 -5.77 1.16
CA ALA A 71 12.42 -4.46 1.64
C ALA A 71 12.32 -4.35 3.18
N LEU A 72 11.24 -4.87 3.77
CA LEU A 72 11.01 -4.85 5.20
C LEU A 72 12.04 -5.72 5.92
N GLU A 73 12.31 -6.90 5.38
CA GLU A 73 13.34 -7.81 5.91
C GLU A 73 14.74 -7.20 5.85
N ARG A 74 15.07 -6.45 4.79
CA ARG A 74 16.34 -5.68 4.68
C ARG A 74 16.43 -4.50 5.65
N LEU A 75 15.30 -3.95 6.09
CA LEU A 75 15.25 -2.80 7.00
C LEU A 75 15.18 -3.25 8.47
N LEU A 76 14.43 -4.31 8.74
CA LEU A 76 14.14 -4.88 10.04
C LEU A 76 14.28 -6.42 9.95
N PRO A 77 15.51 -6.97 9.96
CA PRO A 77 15.74 -8.41 9.85
C PRO A 77 14.93 -9.20 10.88
N GLY A 78 14.26 -10.26 10.45
CA GLY A 78 13.33 -11.11 11.20
C GLY A 78 11.90 -10.60 11.30
N ALA A 79 11.56 -9.42 10.75
CA ALA A 79 10.21 -8.88 10.85
C ALA A 79 9.19 -9.70 10.07
N VAL A 80 9.55 -10.24 8.90
CA VAL A 80 8.62 -11.06 8.11
C VAL A 80 8.39 -12.40 8.81
N GLY A 81 9.44 -13.04 9.31
CA GLY A 81 9.33 -14.29 10.07
C GLY A 81 8.40 -14.15 11.28
N GLU A 82 8.56 -13.08 12.05
CA GLU A 82 7.70 -12.86 13.20
C GLU A 82 6.23 -12.59 12.85
N LEU A 83 5.95 -11.92 11.72
CA LEU A 83 4.57 -11.75 11.27
C LEU A 83 3.93 -13.11 10.99
N LEU A 84 4.67 -14.02 10.33
CA LEU A 84 4.24 -15.39 10.07
C LEU A 84 4.03 -16.17 11.38
N ASP A 85 4.98 -16.09 12.33
CA ASP A 85 4.88 -16.75 13.64
C ASP A 85 3.67 -16.27 14.45
N ARG A 86 3.24 -15.02 14.22
CA ARG A 86 2.04 -14.43 14.83
C ARG A 86 0.76 -14.67 14.02
N GLY A 87 0.81 -15.55 13.01
CA GLY A 87 -0.33 -16.02 12.26
C GLY A 87 -0.73 -15.15 11.06
N ALA A 88 0.12 -14.22 10.60
CA ALA A 88 -0.15 -13.49 9.37
C ALA A 88 -0.13 -14.45 8.17
N PRO A 89 -1.22 -14.59 7.39
CA PRO A 89 -1.24 -15.54 6.29
C PRO A 89 -0.32 -15.13 5.14
N ARG A 90 0.17 -16.14 4.42
CA ARG A 90 0.95 -15.99 3.19
C ARG A 90 0.17 -16.61 2.04
N VAL A 91 -0.33 -15.78 1.15
CA VAL A 91 -1.21 -16.16 0.03
C VAL A 91 -0.40 -16.22 -1.26
N GLY A 92 -0.35 -17.40 -1.89
CA GLY A 92 0.31 -17.65 -3.18
C GLY A 92 -0.56 -17.24 -4.36
N MET A 93 -0.04 -16.39 -5.25
CA MET A 93 -0.75 -15.91 -6.43
C MET A 93 -0.22 -16.60 -7.70
N PRO A 94 -1.09 -17.15 -8.57
CA PRO A 94 -2.56 -17.16 -8.50
C PRO A 94 -3.14 -18.40 -7.80
N GLU A 95 -2.29 -19.33 -7.33
CA GLU A 95 -2.66 -20.64 -6.79
C GLU A 95 -3.74 -20.64 -5.70
N ASP A 96 -3.68 -19.68 -4.79
CA ASP A 96 -4.54 -19.62 -3.60
C ASP A 96 -5.74 -18.69 -3.78
N VAL A 97 -5.91 -18.05 -4.94
CA VAL A 97 -6.94 -17.01 -5.12
C VAL A 97 -7.79 -17.29 -6.34
N LEU A 98 -9.11 -17.29 -6.14
CA LEU A 98 -10.05 -17.16 -7.25
C LEU A 98 -10.04 -15.72 -7.74
N GLN A 99 -9.56 -15.50 -8.96
CA GLN A 99 -9.47 -14.17 -9.53
C GLN A 99 -10.34 -14.05 -10.80
N TRP A 100 -11.28 -13.12 -10.77
CA TRP A 100 -12.07 -12.67 -11.92
C TRP A 100 -11.60 -11.29 -12.36
N GLN A 101 -11.29 -11.15 -13.66
CA GLN A 101 -10.89 -9.88 -14.25
C GLN A 101 -11.12 -9.91 -15.76
N SER A 102 -11.66 -8.81 -16.33
CA SER A 102 -11.89 -8.69 -17.78
C SER A 102 -12.70 -9.85 -18.36
N ASP A 103 -13.83 -10.13 -17.72
CA ASP A 103 -14.81 -11.17 -18.10
C ASP A 103 -14.28 -12.62 -18.14
N GLY A 104 -13.19 -12.91 -17.44
CA GLY A 104 -12.62 -14.26 -17.37
C GLY A 104 -12.02 -14.63 -16.03
N TRP A 105 -11.98 -15.93 -15.76
CA TRP A 105 -11.27 -16.50 -14.62
C TRP A 105 -9.79 -16.65 -14.88
N TYR A 106 -9.00 -16.41 -13.85
CA TYR A 106 -7.58 -16.75 -13.85
C TYR A 106 -7.41 -18.22 -13.50
N ARG A 107 -6.50 -18.89 -14.22
CA ARG A 107 -6.02 -20.23 -13.87
C ARG A 107 -5.27 -20.21 -12.54
N ARG A 108 -5.53 -21.21 -11.70
CA ARG A 108 -4.84 -21.42 -10.42
C ARG A 108 -3.61 -22.32 -10.59
N THR A 109 -2.67 -21.82 -11.39
CA THR A 109 -1.33 -22.38 -11.56
C THR A 109 -0.49 -22.20 -10.29
N ALA A 110 0.61 -22.96 -10.18
CA ALA A 110 1.56 -22.84 -9.07
C ALA A 110 1.95 -21.37 -8.77
N ALA A 111 2.05 -21.03 -7.49
CA ALA A 111 2.29 -19.65 -7.07
C ALA A 111 3.63 -19.09 -7.62
N THR A 112 3.57 -17.90 -8.22
CA THR A 112 4.77 -17.19 -8.73
C THR A 112 5.00 -15.85 -8.04
N ALA A 113 4.12 -15.47 -7.11
CA ALA A 113 4.23 -14.30 -6.26
C ALA A 113 3.52 -14.60 -4.93
N HIS A 114 3.92 -13.93 -3.86
CA HIS A 114 3.33 -14.16 -2.54
C HIS A 114 2.94 -12.85 -1.87
N LEU A 115 1.72 -12.81 -1.35
CA LEU A 115 1.20 -11.72 -0.54
C LEU A 115 1.29 -12.12 0.93
N LEU A 116 1.74 -11.21 1.78
CA LEU A 116 1.57 -11.34 3.22
C LEU A 116 0.37 -10.48 3.62
N THR A 117 -0.60 -11.07 4.33
CA THR A 117 -1.89 -10.44 4.63
C THR A 117 -2.13 -10.22 6.13
N PRO A 118 -1.20 -9.56 6.87
CA PRO A 118 -1.44 -9.25 8.27
C PRO A 118 -2.51 -8.17 8.39
N SER A 119 -3.28 -8.16 9.47
CA SER A 119 -4.02 -6.97 9.84
C SER A 119 -3.06 -5.78 10.01
N ARG A 120 -3.54 -4.57 9.72
CA ARG A 120 -2.73 -3.37 9.90
C ARG A 120 -2.25 -3.18 11.35
N PRO A 121 -3.07 -3.44 12.38
CA PRO A 121 -2.60 -3.42 13.77
C PRO A 121 -1.48 -4.42 14.08
N LEU A 122 -1.56 -5.66 13.55
CA LEU A 122 -0.51 -6.66 13.73
C LEU A 122 0.81 -6.17 13.11
N LEU A 123 0.76 -5.75 11.84
CA LEU A 123 1.94 -5.23 11.14
C LEU A 123 2.59 -4.05 11.89
N GLU A 124 1.80 -3.04 12.26
CA GLU A 124 2.33 -1.87 12.97
C GLU A 124 2.88 -2.25 14.35
N SER A 125 2.28 -3.21 15.06
CA SER A 125 2.80 -3.65 16.36
C SER A 125 4.19 -4.29 16.26
N VAL A 126 4.41 -5.15 15.26
CA VAL A 126 5.71 -5.82 15.03
C VAL A 126 6.77 -4.79 14.62
N VAL A 127 6.43 -3.95 13.64
CA VAL A 127 7.34 -2.91 13.15
C VAL A 127 7.68 -1.94 14.27
N ARG A 128 6.69 -1.44 15.02
CA ARG A 128 6.89 -0.51 16.15
C ARG A 128 7.81 -1.11 17.20
N ARG A 129 7.54 -2.33 17.66
CA ARG A 129 8.35 -2.96 18.70
C ARG A 129 9.82 -3.10 18.28
N ARG A 130 10.07 -3.52 17.03
CA ARG A 130 11.43 -3.67 16.49
C ARG A 130 12.17 -2.34 16.29
N VAL A 131 11.45 -1.29 15.88
CA VAL A 131 12.01 0.06 15.71
C VAL A 131 12.45 0.64 17.06
N LEU A 132 11.60 0.52 18.09
CA LEU A 132 11.85 1.08 19.41
C LEU A 132 12.90 0.31 20.22
N ALA A 133 13.10 -0.98 19.94
CA ALA A 133 14.09 -1.81 20.61
C ALA A 133 15.54 -1.32 20.45
N GLY A 134 15.83 -0.50 19.43
CA GLY A 134 17.19 -0.01 19.13
C GLY A 134 17.68 1.17 19.99
N GLY A 135 16.86 1.72 20.89
CA GLY A 135 17.24 2.79 21.84
C GLY A 135 17.54 4.17 21.23
N ARG A 136 17.55 4.31 19.89
CA ARG A 136 17.76 5.58 19.17
C ARG A 136 16.47 6.25 18.72
N VAL A 137 15.33 5.57 18.87
CA VAL A 137 14.00 6.09 18.52
C VAL A 137 13.18 6.19 19.79
N GLU A 138 12.70 7.39 20.09
CA GLU A 138 11.78 7.68 21.18
C GLU A 138 10.44 8.16 20.62
N THR A 139 9.35 7.95 21.37
CA THR A 139 8.00 8.37 20.98
C THR A 139 7.52 9.54 21.82
N VAL A 140 6.84 10.48 21.18
CA VAL A 140 6.06 11.54 21.83
C VAL A 140 4.61 11.32 21.41
N GLU A 141 3.87 10.66 22.30
CA GLU A 141 2.50 10.21 22.07
C GLU A 141 1.46 11.26 22.47
N GLY A 142 0.22 11.10 22.02
CA GLY A 142 -0.87 12.04 22.33
C GLY A 142 -0.57 13.48 21.88
N THR A 143 0.29 13.65 20.88
CA THR A 143 0.89 14.92 20.51
C THR A 143 0.78 15.16 19.01
N GLU A 144 0.28 16.33 18.63
CA GLU A 144 0.11 16.73 17.24
C GLU A 144 1.23 17.68 16.82
N ALA A 145 1.84 17.44 15.66
CA ALA A 145 2.60 18.48 14.97
C ALA A 145 1.61 19.52 14.42
N VAL A 146 1.83 20.79 14.75
CA VAL A 146 0.96 21.90 14.37
C VAL A 146 1.67 22.95 13.53
N GLY A 147 3.00 22.87 13.39
CA GLY A 147 3.82 23.77 12.58
C GLY A 147 5.25 23.26 12.40
N LEU A 148 6.00 23.95 11.57
CA LEU A 148 7.45 23.77 11.40
C LEU A 148 8.16 25.00 12.01
N THR A 149 9.39 24.82 12.50
CA THR A 149 10.26 25.93 12.90
C THR A 149 11.34 26.16 11.84
N GLY A 150 11.82 27.40 11.71
CA GLY A 150 12.84 27.79 10.74
C GLY A 150 12.35 28.90 9.81
N ASP A 151 12.76 28.84 8.54
CA ASP A 151 12.43 29.82 7.51
C ASP A 151 12.32 29.17 6.12
N ALA A 152 12.25 30.01 5.09
CA ALA A 152 12.10 29.57 3.70
C ALA A 152 13.31 28.77 3.16
N GLU A 153 14.47 28.88 3.83
CA GLU A 153 15.73 28.23 3.44
C GLU A 153 16.01 26.96 4.25
N ARG A 154 15.58 26.89 5.51
CA ARG A 154 15.83 25.73 6.38
C ARG A 154 14.75 25.52 7.44
N VAL A 155 14.30 24.27 7.53
CA VAL A 155 13.53 23.77 8.67
C VAL A 155 14.49 23.33 9.77
N THR A 156 14.20 23.74 11.01
CA THR A 156 15.04 23.51 12.20
C THR A 156 14.33 22.71 13.30
N GLY A 157 13.11 22.23 13.04
CA GLY A 157 12.30 21.54 14.02
C GLY A 157 10.80 21.59 13.71
N VAL A 158 10.01 21.19 14.70
CA VAL A 158 8.55 21.18 14.64
C VAL A 158 7.95 21.89 15.85
N VAL A 159 6.80 22.53 15.64
CA VAL A 159 5.93 22.98 16.74
C VAL A 159 4.94 21.87 17.01
N VAL A 160 4.91 21.38 18.25
CA VAL A 160 3.98 20.35 18.69
C VAL A 160 3.03 20.85 19.76
N ARG A 161 1.89 20.18 19.90
CA ARG A 161 0.89 20.47 20.93
C ARG A 161 0.28 19.16 21.44
N GLU A 162 -0.04 19.08 22.72
CA GLU A 162 -0.83 17.96 23.25
C GLU A 162 -2.22 17.92 22.61
N ARG A 163 -2.70 16.72 22.28
CA ARG A 163 -4.00 16.54 21.67
C ARG A 163 -5.11 16.85 22.67
N GLY A 164 -6.03 17.73 22.29
CA GLY A 164 -7.17 18.14 23.13
C GLY A 164 -6.92 19.37 24.01
N SER A 165 -5.71 19.96 24.00
CA SER A 165 -5.48 21.24 24.67
C SER A 165 -6.04 22.40 23.81
N GLU A 166 -7.20 22.94 24.18
CA GLU A 166 -7.71 24.21 23.63
C GLU A 166 -7.08 25.40 24.38
N GLY A 167 -6.74 26.49 23.68
CA GLY A 167 -6.30 27.75 24.32
C GLY A 167 -4.81 28.14 24.25
N GLY A 168 -4.03 27.65 23.27
CA GLY A 168 -2.67 28.17 22.98
C GLY A 168 -1.57 27.75 23.96
N GLY A 169 -1.89 27.55 25.24
CA GLY A 169 -1.03 26.87 26.20
C GLY A 169 -0.83 25.41 25.80
N GLY A 170 0.42 24.96 25.75
CA GLY A 170 0.76 23.58 25.36
C GLY A 170 1.44 23.45 23.99
N ARG A 171 1.63 24.54 23.24
CA ARG A 171 2.56 24.53 22.10
C ARG A 171 4.00 24.55 22.61
N ARG A 172 4.84 23.65 22.10
CA ARG A 172 6.28 23.63 22.36
C ARG A 172 7.05 23.27 21.11
N GLU A 173 8.28 23.73 21.02
CA GLU A 173 9.18 23.40 19.91
C GLU A 173 9.96 22.12 20.19
N VAL A 174 10.18 21.33 19.15
CA VAL A 174 11.09 20.18 19.15
C VAL A 174 12.16 20.42 18.08
N PRO A 175 13.39 20.78 18.47
CA PRO A 175 14.46 21.08 17.52
C PRO A 175 14.95 19.81 16.81
N ALA A 176 15.19 19.92 15.50
CA ALA A 176 15.69 18.83 14.67
C ALA A 176 16.52 19.35 13.50
N ASP A 177 17.54 18.58 13.11
CA ASP A 177 18.32 18.86 11.91
C ASP A 177 17.60 18.35 10.64
N LEU A 178 16.68 17.41 10.83
CA LEU A 178 15.83 16.82 9.80
C LEU A 178 14.42 16.57 10.35
N VAL A 179 13.41 17.09 9.67
CA VAL A 179 12.01 16.80 9.89
C VAL A 179 11.50 15.93 8.74
N VAL A 180 10.92 14.78 9.07
CA VAL A 180 10.28 13.88 8.11
C VAL A 180 8.77 13.87 8.35
N ASP A 181 8.01 14.37 7.39
CA ASP A 181 6.56 14.23 7.34
C ASP A 181 6.18 12.85 6.79
N ALA A 182 5.63 12.02 7.68
CA ALA A 182 5.01 10.74 7.36
C ALA A 182 3.56 10.67 7.87
N SER A 183 2.88 11.81 8.00
CA SER A 183 1.49 11.90 8.51
C SER A 183 0.43 11.37 7.53
N GLY A 184 0.84 10.98 6.32
CA GLY A 184 -0.01 10.38 5.30
C GLY A 184 -0.79 11.41 4.47
N ARG A 185 -1.93 10.98 3.94
CA ARG A 185 -2.74 11.77 2.98
C ARG A 185 -3.13 13.15 3.50
N GLY A 186 -3.51 13.21 4.78
CA GLY A 186 -3.88 14.43 5.49
C GLY A 186 -2.72 15.32 5.91
N SER A 187 -1.56 15.22 5.24
CA SER A 187 -0.41 16.08 5.52
C SER A 187 -0.76 17.57 5.43
N ARG A 188 -0.31 18.32 6.44
CA ARG A 188 -0.39 19.78 6.50
C ARG A 188 0.90 20.47 6.05
N ALA A 189 1.88 19.72 5.54
CA ALA A 189 3.16 20.26 5.10
C ALA A 189 3.05 21.41 4.08
N PRO A 190 2.12 21.39 3.09
CA PRO A 190 1.96 22.53 2.18
C PRO A 190 1.67 23.85 2.90
N HIS A 191 0.84 23.80 3.95
CA HIS A 191 0.49 24.96 4.75
C HIS A 191 1.67 25.42 5.61
N TRP A 192 2.31 24.49 6.35
CA TRP A 192 3.46 24.82 7.19
C TRP A 192 4.64 25.40 6.39
N LEU A 193 4.90 24.88 5.19
CA LEU A 193 5.94 25.41 4.32
C LEU A 193 5.60 26.84 3.85
N THR A 194 4.33 27.10 3.53
CA THR A 194 3.86 28.44 3.15
C THR A 194 4.02 29.43 4.31
N GLU A 195 3.71 29.02 5.54
CA GLU A 195 3.91 29.85 6.74
C GLU A 195 5.38 30.22 6.98
N LEU A 196 6.32 29.31 6.64
CA LEU A 196 7.76 29.60 6.66
C LEU A 196 8.23 30.46 5.47
N GLY A 197 7.33 30.81 4.55
CA GLY A 197 7.66 31.52 3.31
C GLY A 197 8.27 30.62 2.23
N ALA A 198 8.29 29.29 2.36
CA ALA A 198 8.66 28.37 1.28
C ALA A 198 7.48 28.10 0.35
N ASP A 199 7.72 27.66 -0.90
CA ASP A 199 6.59 27.27 -1.75
C ASP A 199 6.16 25.82 -1.44
N PRO A 200 4.85 25.52 -1.42
CA PRO A 200 4.37 24.15 -1.36
C PRO A 200 4.76 23.37 -2.62
N ALA A 201 4.89 22.04 -2.53
CA ALA A 201 5.18 21.23 -3.70
C ALA A 201 3.98 21.19 -4.65
N PRO A 202 4.18 21.29 -5.98
CA PRO A 202 3.12 21.06 -6.95
C PRO A 202 2.52 19.66 -6.78
N GLU A 203 1.20 19.56 -6.79
CA GLU A 203 0.48 18.30 -6.62
C GLU A 203 -0.01 17.76 -7.98
N GLU A 204 0.25 16.49 -8.23
CA GLU A 204 -0.38 15.72 -9.30
C GLU A 204 -1.45 14.83 -8.67
N ARG A 205 -2.70 14.96 -9.13
CA ARG A 205 -3.87 14.25 -8.60
C ARG A 205 -4.62 13.53 -9.71
N LEU A 206 -5.02 12.28 -9.44
CA LEU A 206 -5.92 11.48 -10.25
C LEU A 206 -6.94 10.80 -9.34
N ASP A 207 -8.22 11.04 -9.58
CA ASP A 207 -9.31 10.66 -8.69
C ASP A 207 -10.47 10.00 -9.46
N THR A 208 -10.65 8.70 -9.25
CA THR A 208 -11.76 7.91 -9.81
C THR A 208 -13.03 7.96 -8.96
N GLY A 209 -12.95 8.55 -7.76
CA GLY A 209 -14.01 8.53 -6.75
C GLY A 209 -14.23 7.15 -6.16
N LEU A 210 -13.23 6.27 -6.23
CA LEU A 210 -13.31 4.94 -5.65
C LEU A 210 -13.64 5.04 -4.16
N ALA A 211 -14.67 4.34 -3.74
CA ALA A 211 -14.95 4.09 -2.34
C ALA A 211 -14.94 2.59 -2.08
N TYR A 212 -14.57 2.22 -0.86
CA TYR A 212 -14.69 0.84 -0.43
C TYR A 212 -15.20 0.76 1.01
N THR A 213 -15.92 -0.32 1.27
CA THR A 213 -16.36 -0.70 2.60
C THR A 213 -15.71 -2.02 2.94
N SER A 214 -15.20 -2.15 4.16
CA SER A 214 -14.56 -3.37 4.64
C SER A 214 -15.19 -3.86 5.93
N ARG A 215 -15.22 -5.18 6.08
CA ARG A 215 -15.75 -5.85 7.27
C ARG A 215 -15.01 -7.17 7.53
N LEU A 216 -14.74 -7.47 8.80
CA LEU A 216 -14.15 -8.73 9.20
C LEU A 216 -15.22 -9.82 9.31
N TYR A 217 -14.85 -11.01 8.87
CA TYR A 217 -15.69 -12.19 8.90
C TYR A 217 -14.91 -13.39 9.44
N ARG A 218 -15.62 -14.29 10.11
CA ARG A 218 -15.20 -15.68 10.30
C ARG A 218 -15.77 -16.50 9.15
N ALA A 219 -14.94 -17.29 8.50
CA ALA A 219 -15.41 -18.18 7.43
C ALA A 219 -16.42 -19.19 8.01
N GLY A 220 -17.49 -19.46 7.27
CA GLY A 220 -18.41 -20.55 7.59
C GLY A 220 -17.82 -21.91 7.21
N PRO A 221 -18.52 -23.02 7.55
CA PRO A 221 -18.10 -24.36 7.16
C PRO A 221 -17.96 -24.47 5.64
N ASP A 222 -16.89 -25.11 5.19
CA ASP A 222 -16.70 -25.40 3.76
C ASP A 222 -17.67 -26.54 3.36
N PRO A 223 -18.53 -26.37 2.34
CA PRO A 223 -19.37 -27.45 1.87
C PRO A 223 -18.59 -28.71 1.45
N GLU A 224 -17.30 -28.57 1.14
CA GLU A 224 -16.41 -29.67 0.76
C GLU A 224 -15.44 -30.13 1.87
N GLU A 225 -15.61 -29.68 3.13
CA GLU A 225 -14.76 -30.11 4.26
C GLU A 225 -14.78 -31.64 4.48
N GLY A 226 -15.80 -32.36 4.01
CA GLY A 226 -15.87 -33.83 4.00
C GLY A 226 -15.10 -34.52 2.86
N ALA A 227 -14.61 -33.78 1.86
CA ALA A 227 -13.95 -34.31 0.66
C ALA A 227 -12.44 -33.96 0.58
N GLY A 228 -11.85 -33.45 1.68
CA GLY A 228 -10.41 -33.21 1.79
C GLY A 228 -9.86 -31.98 1.06
N ALA A 229 -10.70 -31.03 0.64
CA ALA A 229 -10.25 -29.87 -0.13
C ALA A 229 -10.50 -28.56 0.61
N ALA A 230 -9.47 -27.96 1.22
CA ALA A 230 -9.48 -26.53 1.49
C ALA A 230 -9.27 -25.80 0.16
N ARG A 231 -10.38 -25.47 -0.52
CA ARG A 231 -10.38 -24.86 -1.85
C ARG A 231 -10.22 -23.35 -1.73
N TYR A 232 -9.06 -22.84 -2.17
CA TYR A 232 -8.64 -21.42 -2.24
C TYR A 232 -8.66 -20.65 -0.90
N ALA A 233 -7.68 -19.77 -0.70
CA ALA A 233 -7.58 -18.92 0.49
C ALA A 233 -8.26 -17.56 0.32
N GLY A 234 -8.45 -17.09 -0.92
CA GLY A 234 -9.00 -15.76 -1.17
C GLY A 234 -9.74 -15.61 -2.49
N GLN A 235 -10.40 -14.47 -2.66
CA GLN A 235 -11.19 -14.13 -3.85
C GLN A 235 -10.94 -12.69 -4.28
N TYR A 236 -10.65 -12.48 -5.56
CA TYR A 236 -10.41 -11.18 -6.18
C TYR A 236 -11.40 -11.00 -7.34
N VAL A 237 -12.23 -9.97 -7.24
CA VAL A 237 -13.01 -9.43 -8.36
C VAL A 237 -12.43 -8.06 -8.66
N VAL A 238 -11.66 -7.99 -9.75
CA VAL A 238 -10.92 -6.77 -10.11
C VAL A 238 -11.81 -5.91 -11.02
N PRO A 239 -12.13 -4.66 -10.62
CA PRO A 239 -12.94 -3.79 -11.45
C PRO A 239 -12.18 -3.34 -12.71
N ASP A 240 -12.93 -3.05 -13.76
CA ASP A 240 -12.44 -2.52 -15.03
C ASP A 240 -13.43 -1.48 -15.62
N PRO A 241 -13.15 -0.85 -16.77
CA PRO A 241 -14.03 0.18 -17.30
C PRO A 241 -15.45 -0.30 -17.68
N GLY A 242 -15.65 -1.60 -17.93
CA GLY A 242 -16.95 -2.20 -18.21
C GLY A 242 -17.67 -2.71 -16.95
N GLN A 243 -16.93 -3.07 -15.90
CA GLN A 243 -17.43 -3.59 -14.63
C GLN A 243 -16.77 -2.86 -13.45
N VAL A 244 -17.48 -1.88 -12.87
CA VAL A 244 -16.91 -0.96 -11.86
C VAL A 244 -16.99 -1.45 -10.41
N TYR A 245 -17.66 -2.58 -10.15
CA TYR A 245 -17.76 -3.19 -8.83
C TYR A 245 -16.60 -4.18 -8.62
N GLY A 246 -15.95 -4.05 -7.47
CA GLY A 246 -14.83 -4.91 -7.07
C GLY A 246 -15.06 -5.55 -5.71
N ALA A 247 -14.38 -6.66 -5.48
CA ALA A 247 -14.38 -7.36 -4.21
C ALA A 247 -13.03 -8.01 -3.93
N VAL A 248 -12.61 -7.97 -2.68
CA VAL A 248 -11.44 -8.68 -2.18
C VAL A 248 -11.83 -9.41 -0.90
N VAL A 249 -11.65 -10.72 -0.88
CA VAL A 249 -11.76 -11.56 0.31
C VAL A 249 -10.38 -12.16 0.56
N LEU A 250 -9.73 -11.78 1.66
CA LEU A 250 -8.40 -12.28 2.02
C LEU A 250 -8.36 -12.72 3.48
N PRO A 251 -7.61 -13.78 3.78
CA PRO A 251 -7.42 -14.22 5.15
C PRO A 251 -6.51 -13.23 5.88
N VAL A 252 -6.77 -13.04 7.16
CA VAL A 252 -5.91 -12.34 8.13
C VAL A 252 -5.65 -13.28 9.31
N GLU A 253 -4.84 -12.87 10.28
CA GLU A 253 -4.56 -13.71 11.45
C GLU A 253 -5.83 -14.09 12.24
N SER A 254 -5.71 -15.11 13.12
CA SER A 254 -6.81 -15.61 13.97
C SER A 254 -7.96 -16.28 13.22
N GLY A 255 -7.71 -16.81 12.02
CA GLY A 255 -8.73 -17.53 11.23
C GLY A 255 -9.83 -16.64 10.66
N LEU A 256 -9.60 -15.33 10.59
CA LEU A 256 -10.54 -14.35 10.06
C LEU A 256 -10.26 -14.02 8.60
N HIS A 257 -11.23 -13.43 7.93
CA HIS A 257 -11.12 -12.88 6.59
C HIS A 257 -11.57 -11.43 6.58
N LEU A 258 -10.84 -10.59 5.87
CA LEU A 258 -11.20 -9.21 5.65
C LEU A 258 -11.81 -9.08 4.26
N VAL A 259 -13.12 -8.80 4.23
CA VAL A 259 -13.87 -8.58 3.00
C VAL A 259 -13.90 -7.10 2.71
N THR A 260 -13.49 -6.71 1.51
CA THR A 260 -13.61 -5.33 1.00
C THR A 260 -14.41 -5.34 -0.27
N LEU A 261 -15.51 -4.59 -0.29
CA LEU A 261 -16.29 -4.30 -1.49
C LEU A 261 -15.91 -2.90 -1.95
N SER A 262 -15.85 -2.68 -3.27
CA SER A 262 -15.46 -1.38 -3.83
C SER A 262 -16.32 -1.00 -5.03
N GLY A 263 -16.50 0.30 -5.22
CA GLY A 263 -17.13 0.86 -6.41
C GLY A 263 -16.63 2.27 -6.68
N LEU A 264 -16.77 2.71 -7.94
CA LEU A 264 -16.43 4.08 -8.35
C LEU A 264 -17.48 5.09 -7.87
N ARG A 265 -17.26 6.37 -8.21
CA ARG A 265 -18.18 7.47 -7.89
C ARG A 265 -19.62 7.15 -8.32
N GLY A 266 -20.57 7.31 -7.40
CA GLY A 266 -21.99 6.98 -7.59
C GLY A 266 -22.33 5.48 -7.50
N CYS A 267 -21.34 4.62 -7.28
CA CYS A 267 -21.47 3.17 -7.16
C CYS A 267 -20.90 2.67 -5.81
N GLU A 268 -20.88 3.53 -4.80
CA GLU A 268 -20.15 3.26 -3.57
C GLU A 268 -20.86 2.20 -2.71
N PRO A 269 -20.12 1.27 -2.10
CA PRO A 269 -20.70 0.32 -1.17
C PRO A 269 -21.23 1.04 0.08
N PRO A 270 -22.40 0.63 0.60
CA PRO A 270 -22.94 1.15 1.85
C PRO A 270 -22.13 0.66 3.06
N THR A 271 -22.42 1.20 4.23
CA THR A 271 -21.77 0.84 5.51
C THR A 271 -22.72 0.18 6.51
N ASP A 272 -24.01 0.06 6.20
CA ASP A 272 -24.94 -0.75 6.98
C ASP A 272 -24.84 -2.23 6.59
N ASP A 273 -25.19 -3.11 7.52
CA ASP A 273 -24.96 -4.55 7.42
C ASP A 273 -25.75 -5.21 6.27
N GLU A 274 -27.01 -4.83 6.11
CA GLU A 274 -27.90 -5.36 5.07
C GLU A 274 -27.42 -4.88 3.69
N GLY A 275 -27.17 -3.58 3.56
CA GLY A 275 -26.67 -2.97 2.34
C GLY A 275 -25.32 -3.54 1.92
N PHE A 276 -24.41 -3.81 2.85
CA PHE A 276 -23.10 -4.38 2.55
C PHE A 276 -23.23 -5.76 1.88
N THR A 277 -24.09 -6.61 2.44
CA THR A 277 -24.32 -7.95 1.90
C THR A 277 -25.08 -7.90 0.58
N ALA A 278 -26.09 -7.03 0.47
CA ALA A 278 -26.86 -6.82 -0.76
C ALA A 278 -25.98 -6.28 -1.91
N PHE A 279 -24.98 -5.45 -1.61
CA PHE A 279 -24.06 -4.92 -2.60
C PHE A 279 -23.31 -6.02 -3.37
N ALA A 280 -22.99 -7.15 -2.72
CA ALA A 280 -22.30 -8.26 -3.35
C ALA A 280 -23.08 -8.85 -4.54
N ALA A 281 -24.39 -8.64 -4.63
CA ALA A 281 -25.21 -9.05 -5.79
C ALA A 281 -24.93 -8.24 -7.06
N ARG A 282 -24.25 -7.09 -6.97
CA ARG A 282 -23.84 -6.27 -8.12
C ARG A 282 -22.54 -6.75 -8.78
N LEU A 283 -21.81 -7.64 -8.12
CA LEU A 283 -20.59 -8.24 -8.65
C LEU A 283 -20.92 -9.13 -9.87
N PRO A 284 -19.99 -9.27 -10.82
CA PRO A 284 -20.20 -10.06 -12.04
C PRO A 284 -20.41 -11.57 -11.78
N HIS A 285 -20.10 -12.06 -10.58
CA HIS A 285 -20.22 -13.47 -10.23
C HIS A 285 -20.71 -13.66 -8.78
N PRO A 286 -21.58 -14.64 -8.49
CA PRO A 286 -22.19 -14.83 -7.16
C PRO A 286 -21.24 -15.33 -6.06
N LEU A 287 -20.00 -15.70 -6.38
CA LEU A 287 -19.08 -16.39 -5.45
C LEU A 287 -18.85 -15.64 -4.13
N VAL A 288 -18.64 -14.33 -4.21
CA VAL A 288 -18.43 -13.51 -3.00
C VAL A 288 -19.72 -13.44 -2.18
N ARG A 289 -20.88 -13.32 -2.84
CA ARG A 289 -22.19 -13.32 -2.18
C ARG A 289 -22.48 -14.67 -1.49
N GLU A 290 -22.20 -15.78 -2.16
CA GLU A 290 -22.36 -17.14 -1.61
C GLU A 290 -21.41 -17.41 -0.45
N TRP A 291 -20.20 -16.85 -0.50
CA TRP A 291 -19.27 -16.92 0.62
C TRP A 291 -19.80 -16.11 1.82
N LEU A 292 -20.26 -14.88 1.58
CA LEU A 292 -20.84 -14.01 2.61
C LEU A 292 -22.08 -14.60 3.28
N SER A 293 -22.93 -15.33 2.54
CA SER A 293 -24.14 -15.94 3.11
C SER A 293 -23.87 -17.07 4.11
N ARG A 294 -22.63 -17.59 4.14
CA ARG A 294 -22.19 -18.64 5.06
C ARG A 294 -21.26 -18.11 6.15
N ALA A 295 -20.64 -16.95 5.92
CA ALA A 295 -19.68 -16.36 6.82
C ALA A 295 -20.37 -15.57 7.94
N GLU A 296 -19.77 -15.58 9.13
CA GLU A 296 -20.24 -14.82 10.29
C GLU A 296 -19.51 -13.48 10.35
N PRO A 297 -20.21 -12.33 10.35
CA PRO A 297 -19.56 -11.05 10.53
C PRO A 297 -19.06 -10.87 11.97
N VAL A 298 -17.80 -10.43 12.15
CA VAL A 298 -17.18 -10.23 13.47
C VAL A 298 -16.84 -8.76 13.77
N SER A 299 -17.15 -7.85 12.86
CA SER A 299 -17.03 -6.40 13.05
C SER A 299 -18.19 -5.65 12.41
N GLU A 300 -18.31 -4.35 12.68
CA GLU A 300 -19.09 -3.44 11.84
C GLU A 300 -18.44 -3.27 10.45
N ALA A 301 -19.22 -2.79 9.49
CA ALA A 301 -18.73 -2.37 8.19
C ALA A 301 -18.19 -0.93 8.24
N HIS A 302 -16.99 -0.72 7.71
CA HIS A 302 -16.32 0.59 7.72
C HIS A 302 -16.06 1.06 6.30
N GLY A 303 -16.48 2.29 5.99
CA GLY A 303 -16.29 2.92 4.67
C GLY A 303 -15.05 3.80 4.59
N PHE A 304 -14.44 3.89 3.42
CA PHE A 304 -13.32 4.77 3.11
C PHE A 304 -13.43 5.36 1.70
N ARG A 305 -13.18 6.67 1.57
CA ARG A 305 -13.44 7.44 0.34
C ARG A 305 -12.27 8.30 -0.14
N ASP A 306 -11.23 8.53 0.66
CA ASP A 306 -10.07 9.34 0.26
C ASP A 306 -9.02 8.51 -0.50
N THR A 307 -9.36 8.12 -1.73
CA THR A 307 -8.63 7.10 -2.50
C THR A 307 -7.85 7.64 -3.69
N ALA A 308 -7.83 8.96 -3.89
CA ALA A 308 -7.13 9.55 -5.02
C ALA A 308 -5.64 9.18 -5.04
N ASN A 309 -5.09 9.02 -6.24
CA ASN A 309 -3.65 9.00 -6.44
C ASN A 309 -3.14 10.44 -6.32
N ILE A 310 -2.20 10.68 -5.42
CA ILE A 310 -1.63 12.00 -5.16
C ILE A 310 -0.11 11.89 -5.19
N ARG A 311 0.56 12.74 -5.96
CA ARG A 311 2.02 12.83 -5.99
C ARG A 311 2.45 14.28 -5.82
N ARG A 312 3.14 14.55 -4.71
CA ARG A 312 3.66 15.88 -4.37
C ARG A 312 5.09 16.03 -4.88
N ARG A 313 5.29 16.92 -5.84
CA ARG A 313 6.51 17.06 -6.64
C ARG A 313 7.59 17.88 -5.95
N TYR A 314 8.00 17.48 -4.74
CA TYR A 314 9.12 18.08 -4.00
C TYR A 314 10.48 17.99 -4.74
N ASP A 315 10.57 17.16 -5.80
CA ASP A 315 11.72 17.08 -6.70
C ASP A 315 11.85 18.25 -7.69
N ARG A 316 10.76 19.00 -7.94
CA ARG A 316 10.73 20.12 -8.89
C ARG A 316 11.40 21.38 -8.31
N PRO A 317 11.86 22.31 -9.16
CA PRO A 317 12.40 23.59 -8.70
C PRO A 317 11.37 24.39 -7.89
N GLY A 318 11.86 25.17 -6.93
CA GLY A 318 11.09 26.06 -6.07
C GLY A 318 11.88 26.38 -4.80
N ARG A 319 11.43 27.38 -4.03
CA ARG A 319 11.99 27.70 -2.72
C ARG A 319 11.60 26.58 -1.75
N ARG A 320 12.51 25.63 -1.54
CA ARG A 320 12.31 24.43 -0.71
C ARG A 320 13.38 24.41 0.38
N PRO A 321 12.99 24.40 1.66
CA PRO A 321 13.94 24.49 2.73
C PRO A 321 14.75 23.19 2.86
N ALA A 322 16.01 23.32 3.26
CA ALA A 322 16.80 22.22 3.78
C ALA A 322 16.16 21.65 5.06
N GLY A 323 16.46 20.39 5.39
CA GLY A 323 16.02 19.80 6.66
C GLY A 323 14.54 19.35 6.69
N PHE A 324 13.85 19.33 5.55
CA PHE A 324 12.48 18.79 5.45
C PHE A 324 12.36 17.71 4.37
N VAL A 325 11.75 16.58 4.71
CA VAL A 325 11.44 15.48 3.78
C VAL A 325 10.00 15.02 4.00
N ALA A 326 9.29 14.71 2.92
CA ALA A 326 7.98 14.07 2.97
C ALA A 326 8.13 12.63 2.49
N THR A 327 7.44 11.67 3.10
CA THR A 327 7.53 10.24 2.76
C THR A 327 6.19 9.52 2.89
N GLY A 328 6.10 8.31 2.33
CA GLY A 328 4.86 7.54 2.27
C GLY A 328 3.74 8.33 1.57
N ASP A 329 2.52 8.22 2.08
CA ASP A 329 1.34 8.91 1.52
C ASP A 329 1.41 10.45 1.66
N SER A 330 2.29 11.01 2.51
CA SER A 330 2.56 12.47 2.52
C SER A 330 3.26 12.92 1.23
N LEU A 331 4.04 12.03 0.60
CA LEU A 331 4.77 12.30 -0.65
C LEU A 331 4.03 11.77 -1.89
N CYS A 332 3.63 10.50 -1.84
CA CYS A 332 3.07 9.76 -2.96
C CYS A 332 2.04 8.76 -2.43
N ALA A 333 0.77 9.10 -2.57
CA ALA A 333 -0.37 8.28 -2.17
C ALA A 333 -1.00 7.60 -3.40
N PHE A 334 -1.43 6.36 -3.25
CA PHE A 334 -1.96 5.54 -4.35
C PHE A 334 -3.40 5.14 -4.10
N ASN A 335 -4.17 4.88 -5.16
CA ASN A 335 -5.40 4.14 -5.01
C ASN A 335 -5.11 2.77 -4.33
N PRO A 336 -5.74 2.47 -3.18
CA PRO A 336 -5.37 1.32 -2.36
C PRO A 336 -5.76 -0.03 -2.97
N VAL A 337 -6.58 -0.07 -4.04
CA VAL A 337 -6.95 -1.31 -4.76
C VAL A 337 -5.73 -2.13 -5.19
N TYR A 338 -4.60 -1.47 -5.48
CA TYR A 338 -3.39 -2.15 -5.92
C TYR A 338 -2.49 -2.65 -4.78
N GLY A 339 -2.80 -2.37 -3.51
CA GLY A 339 -2.03 -2.87 -2.35
C GLY A 339 -0.60 -2.32 -2.23
N GLN A 340 -0.30 -1.18 -2.86
CA GLN A 340 1.09 -0.70 -3.02
C GLN A 340 1.60 0.18 -1.87
N GLY A 341 0.72 0.84 -1.12
CA GLY A 341 1.10 1.91 -0.19
C GLY A 341 2.13 1.49 0.87
N MET A 342 1.93 0.35 1.54
CA MET A 342 2.87 -0.13 2.56
C MET A 342 4.22 -0.52 1.97
N THR A 343 4.20 -1.22 0.83
CA THR A 343 5.42 -1.60 0.11
C THR A 343 6.24 -0.36 -0.26
N VAL A 344 5.58 0.66 -0.84
CA VAL A 344 6.24 1.90 -1.22
C VAL A 344 6.76 2.66 0.00
N ALA A 345 6.04 2.66 1.13
CA ALA A 345 6.52 3.27 2.37
C ALA A 345 7.85 2.65 2.84
N VAL A 346 7.97 1.32 2.79
CA VAL A 346 9.21 0.62 3.17
C VAL A 346 10.33 0.87 2.14
N LEU A 347 10.02 0.87 0.84
CA LEU A 347 10.98 1.21 -0.22
C LEU A 347 11.50 2.66 -0.08
N ASN A 348 10.62 3.60 0.24
CA ASN A 348 10.98 4.99 0.54
C ASN A 348 11.92 5.07 1.74
N ALA A 349 11.72 4.27 2.79
CA ALA A 349 12.62 4.23 3.93
C ALA A 349 14.02 3.70 3.56
N LEU A 350 14.12 2.68 2.69
CA LEU A 350 15.41 2.21 2.18
C LEU A 350 16.12 3.28 1.34
N ALA A 351 15.39 3.96 0.45
CA ALA A 351 15.91 5.05 -0.36
C ALA A 351 16.35 6.24 0.52
N LEU A 352 15.57 6.57 1.56
CA LEU A 352 15.93 7.56 2.57
C LEU A 352 17.24 7.18 3.25
N ARG A 353 17.34 5.93 3.76
CA ARG A 353 18.56 5.41 4.39
C ARG A 353 19.75 5.64 3.47
N GLU A 354 19.67 5.22 2.21
CA GLU A 354 20.76 5.33 1.23
C GLU A 354 21.25 6.77 0.98
N GLU A 355 20.35 7.76 1.00
CA GLU A 355 20.68 9.16 0.72
C GLU A 355 21.14 9.98 1.94
N LEU A 356 20.83 9.54 3.15
CA LEU A 356 21.29 10.16 4.40
C LEU A 356 22.82 10.03 4.54
N GLY A 357 23.52 11.09 4.94
CA GLY A 357 24.98 11.09 5.08
C GLY A 357 25.75 11.63 3.87
N ARG A 358 25.07 11.94 2.77
CA ARG A 358 25.63 12.68 1.63
C ARG A 358 25.39 14.19 1.84
N ARG A 359 26.45 15.01 1.65
CA ARG A 359 26.56 16.48 1.82
C ARG A 359 25.24 17.26 2.09
N ASP A 360 25.30 18.16 3.07
CA ASP A 360 24.19 18.98 3.58
C ASP A 360 23.72 20.11 2.62
N GLY A 361 22.48 20.58 2.81
CA GLY A 361 21.91 21.74 2.12
C GLY A 361 20.49 21.48 1.55
N ALA A 362 19.87 22.49 0.93
CA ALA A 362 18.55 22.34 0.28
C ALA A 362 18.58 21.32 -0.87
N GLU A 363 19.73 21.21 -1.55
CA GLU A 363 19.97 20.17 -2.55
C GLU A 363 19.91 18.76 -1.95
N ALA A 364 20.26 18.59 -0.66
CA ALA A 364 20.17 17.31 0.03
C ALA A 364 18.72 16.85 0.18
N SER A 365 17.82 17.70 0.69
CA SER A 365 16.38 17.40 0.77
C SER A 365 15.82 17.03 -0.60
N ARG A 366 16.12 17.85 -1.62
CA ARG A 366 15.65 17.61 -2.99
C ARG A 366 16.18 16.31 -3.58
N ARG A 367 17.45 15.95 -3.31
CA ARG A 367 18.05 14.67 -3.72
C ARG A 367 17.33 13.49 -3.06
N VAL A 368 17.03 13.60 -1.77
CA VAL A 368 16.24 12.60 -1.02
C VAL A 368 14.86 12.46 -1.65
N HIS A 369 14.11 13.55 -1.87
CA HIS A 369 12.80 13.50 -2.51
C HIS A 369 12.85 12.87 -3.91
N ARG A 370 13.89 13.17 -4.72
CA ARG A 370 14.10 12.49 -6.01
C ARG A 370 14.30 10.99 -5.82
N ALA A 371 15.05 10.54 -4.82
CA ALA A 371 15.26 9.11 -4.56
C ALA A 371 13.96 8.41 -4.12
N LEU A 372 13.20 9.02 -3.21
CA LEU A 372 11.92 8.49 -2.75
C LEU A 372 10.92 8.40 -3.92
N LEU A 373 10.78 9.46 -4.72
CA LEU A 373 9.92 9.47 -5.91
C LEU A 373 10.38 8.45 -6.97
N ARG A 374 11.69 8.23 -7.14
CA ARG A 374 12.20 7.15 -7.99
C ARG A 374 11.77 5.78 -7.48
N SER A 375 11.85 5.53 -6.17
CA SER A 375 11.42 4.27 -5.57
C SER A 375 9.91 4.02 -5.69
N SER A 376 9.12 5.10 -5.74
CA SER A 376 7.66 5.09 -5.90
C SER A 376 7.20 5.06 -7.36
N ARG A 377 8.11 5.22 -8.33
CA ARG A 377 7.77 5.49 -9.75
C ARG A 377 6.97 4.35 -10.40
N GLN A 378 7.35 3.11 -10.13
CA GLN A 378 6.70 1.93 -10.72
C GLN A 378 5.26 1.78 -10.19
N ALA A 379 5.08 1.88 -8.88
CA ALA A 379 3.76 1.86 -8.24
C ALA A 379 2.85 2.97 -8.81
N TRP A 380 3.38 4.19 -8.95
CA TRP A 380 2.65 5.30 -9.55
C TRP A 380 2.22 5.01 -10.98
N ALA A 381 3.13 4.48 -11.81
CA ALA A 381 2.83 4.16 -13.21
C ALA A 381 1.74 3.09 -13.35
N ILE A 382 1.75 2.07 -12.48
CA ILE A 382 0.72 1.02 -12.44
C ILE A 382 -0.62 1.62 -12.01
N SER A 383 -0.67 2.27 -10.85
CA SER A 383 -1.91 2.79 -10.28
C SER A 383 -2.54 3.89 -11.15
N ALA A 384 -1.75 4.92 -11.50
CA ALA A 384 -2.27 6.02 -12.30
C ALA A 384 -2.57 5.62 -13.76
N GLY A 385 -1.83 4.64 -14.31
CA GLY A 385 -2.05 4.14 -15.65
C GLY A 385 -3.36 3.37 -15.80
N ALA A 386 -3.69 2.54 -14.80
CA ALA A 386 -4.96 1.81 -14.75
C ALA A 386 -6.14 2.75 -14.45
N ASP A 387 -6.03 3.60 -13.43
CA ASP A 387 -7.10 4.50 -12.99
C ASP A 387 -7.49 5.56 -14.04
N LYS A 388 -6.56 5.97 -14.90
CA LYS A 388 -6.84 6.94 -15.97
C LYS A 388 -7.91 6.45 -16.96
N ASN A 389 -8.02 5.13 -17.13
CA ASN A 389 -8.99 4.54 -18.06
C ASN A 389 -10.34 4.25 -17.39
N MET A 390 -10.47 4.48 -16.08
CA MET A 390 -11.71 4.22 -15.35
C MET A 390 -12.74 5.33 -15.58
N PRO A 391 -14.05 4.97 -15.67
CA PRO A 391 -15.12 5.93 -15.80
C PRO A 391 -15.10 7.00 -14.70
N GLY A 392 -15.26 8.26 -15.08
CA GLY A 392 -15.32 9.37 -14.12
C GLY A 392 -13.98 9.77 -13.50
N ALA A 393 -12.83 9.30 -14.02
CA ALA A 393 -11.52 9.76 -13.56
C ALA A 393 -11.32 11.28 -13.80
N THR A 394 -10.99 12.02 -12.74
CA THR A 394 -10.72 13.47 -12.79
C THR A 394 -9.33 13.82 -12.27
N GLY A 395 -8.84 15.03 -12.56
CA GLY A 395 -7.59 15.57 -12.02
C GLY A 395 -6.54 15.90 -13.07
N ASN A 396 -5.53 16.69 -12.69
CA ASN A 396 -4.50 17.17 -13.60
C ASN A 396 -3.58 16.06 -14.13
N ALA A 397 -3.50 14.93 -13.44
CA ALA A 397 -2.78 13.74 -13.88
C ALA A 397 -3.62 12.81 -14.78
N ALA A 398 -4.94 13.06 -14.92
CA ALA A 398 -5.77 12.38 -15.91
C ALA A 398 -5.43 12.87 -17.34
N GLY A 399 -5.07 14.15 -17.46
CA GLY A 399 -4.68 14.79 -18.71
C GLY A 399 -3.20 14.60 -19.02
N THR A 400 -2.79 13.47 -19.61
CA THR A 400 -1.51 13.43 -20.34
C THR A 400 -1.54 12.48 -21.54
N ARG A 401 -1.30 13.10 -22.71
CA ARG A 401 -0.96 12.63 -24.07
C ARG A 401 -1.50 11.28 -24.57
N ALA A 402 -2.32 11.36 -25.61
CA ALA A 402 -2.63 10.30 -26.56
C ALA A 402 -1.40 9.92 -27.41
N VAL A 403 -0.39 9.28 -26.84
CA VAL A 403 0.71 8.57 -27.55
C VAL A 403 1.23 7.55 -26.52
N GLU A 404 1.04 6.24 -26.62
CA GLU A 404 1.43 5.31 -27.68
C GLU A 404 0.38 4.18 -27.80
N ARG A 405 -0.52 4.25 -28.78
CA ARG A 405 -1.52 3.18 -29.04
C ARG A 405 -0.92 1.77 -29.05
N PRO A 406 0.27 1.52 -29.66
CA PRO A 406 0.88 0.19 -29.64
C PRO A 406 1.20 -0.33 -28.24
N LEU A 407 1.72 0.52 -27.35
CA LEU A 407 2.04 0.14 -25.97
C LEU A 407 0.77 -0.18 -25.18
N THR A 408 -0.28 0.63 -25.33
CA THR A 408 -1.58 0.37 -24.68
C THR A 408 -2.18 -0.96 -25.14
N LEU A 409 -2.18 -1.22 -26.45
CA LEU A 409 -2.66 -2.49 -27.02
C LEU A 409 -1.83 -3.68 -26.53
N TYR A 410 -0.51 -3.51 -26.47
CA TYR A 410 0.40 -4.52 -25.95
C TYR A 410 0.12 -4.83 -24.47
N MET A 411 -0.04 -3.81 -23.61
CA MET A 411 -0.39 -3.99 -22.20
C MET A 411 -1.75 -4.65 -22.00
N ALA A 412 -2.75 -4.30 -22.80
CA ALA A 412 -4.05 -4.98 -22.78
C ALA A 412 -3.91 -6.47 -23.11
N ARG A 413 -3.03 -6.81 -24.06
CA ARG A 413 -2.74 -8.22 -24.42
C ARG A 413 -1.97 -8.95 -23.32
N VAL A 414 -1.04 -8.28 -22.63
CA VAL A 414 -0.38 -8.82 -21.43
C VAL A 414 -1.41 -9.15 -20.35
N GLN A 415 -2.32 -8.23 -20.03
CA GLN A 415 -3.34 -8.44 -18.99
C GLN A 415 -4.27 -9.60 -19.33
N ARG A 416 -4.79 -9.67 -20.56
CA ARG A 416 -5.63 -10.80 -21.01
C ARG A 416 -4.92 -12.14 -20.90
N ARG A 417 -3.62 -12.20 -21.21
CA ARG A 417 -2.84 -13.44 -21.17
C ARG A 417 -2.35 -13.81 -19.78
N ALA A 418 -2.22 -12.84 -18.86
CA ALA A 418 -1.68 -13.08 -17.53
C ALA A 418 -2.49 -14.09 -16.69
N GLY A 419 -3.79 -14.21 -16.97
CA GLY A 419 -4.67 -15.19 -16.31
C GLY A 419 -4.55 -16.62 -16.83
N GLY A 420 -4.04 -16.82 -18.05
CA GLY A 420 -4.03 -18.13 -18.69
C GLY A 420 -2.66 -18.68 -19.10
N ASP A 421 -1.68 -17.80 -19.33
CA ASP A 421 -0.30 -18.14 -19.72
C ASP A 421 0.63 -18.04 -18.50
N PRO A 422 1.22 -19.16 -18.02
CA PRO A 422 2.08 -19.16 -16.84
C PRO A 422 3.32 -18.26 -16.97
N LEU A 423 3.92 -18.17 -18.17
CA LEU A 423 5.11 -17.36 -18.42
C LEU A 423 4.77 -15.86 -18.33
N VAL A 424 3.71 -15.44 -19.02
CA VAL A 424 3.24 -14.04 -19.02
C VAL A 424 2.72 -13.67 -17.63
N GLY A 425 1.92 -14.54 -17.01
CA GLY A 425 1.39 -14.36 -15.67
C GLY A 425 2.47 -14.19 -14.62
N ALA A 426 3.54 -14.99 -14.67
CA ALA A 426 4.67 -14.86 -13.75
C ALA A 426 5.38 -13.51 -13.89
N ALA A 427 5.67 -13.08 -15.13
CA ALA A 427 6.29 -11.78 -15.38
C ALA A 427 5.40 -10.62 -14.94
N PHE A 428 4.08 -10.71 -15.21
CA PHE A 428 3.11 -9.70 -14.82
C PHE A 428 2.99 -9.57 -13.30
N ARG A 429 2.84 -10.69 -12.58
CA ARG A 429 2.79 -10.70 -11.11
C ARG A 429 4.09 -10.21 -10.49
N ALA A 430 5.25 -10.52 -11.06
CA ALA A 430 6.54 -10.00 -10.59
C ALA A 430 6.64 -8.46 -10.70
N VAL A 431 6.07 -7.87 -11.76
CA VAL A 431 6.00 -6.42 -11.93
C VAL A 431 4.98 -5.78 -10.97
N LEU A 432 3.80 -6.37 -10.81
CA LEU A 432 2.80 -5.89 -9.84
C LEU A 432 3.28 -6.00 -8.39
N GLY A 433 4.00 -7.08 -8.06
CA GLY A 433 4.61 -7.33 -6.77
C GLY A 433 5.85 -6.48 -6.48
N LEU A 434 6.25 -5.60 -7.40
CA LEU A 434 7.41 -4.70 -7.30
C LEU A 434 8.75 -5.44 -7.05
N VAL A 435 8.87 -6.67 -7.55
CA VAL A 435 10.11 -7.48 -7.50
C VAL A 435 10.87 -7.48 -8.82
N ALA A 436 10.21 -7.11 -9.91
CA ALA A 436 10.80 -6.95 -11.23
C ALA A 436 10.46 -5.58 -11.85
N PRO A 437 11.35 -4.99 -12.65
CA PRO A 437 11.07 -3.76 -13.37
C PRO A 437 10.10 -3.99 -14.55
N PRO A 438 9.36 -2.96 -15.03
CA PRO A 438 8.40 -3.11 -16.12
C PRO A 438 8.98 -3.68 -17.42
N ARG A 439 10.28 -3.47 -17.68
CA ARG A 439 11.01 -4.04 -18.82
C ARG A 439 10.97 -5.58 -18.86
N ALA A 440 10.69 -6.25 -17.74
CA ALA A 440 10.55 -7.70 -17.69
C ALA A 440 9.38 -8.20 -18.56
N LEU A 441 8.32 -7.39 -18.72
CA LEU A 441 7.23 -7.69 -19.65
C LEU A 441 7.70 -7.73 -21.11
N PHE A 442 8.75 -6.96 -21.44
CA PHE A 442 9.31 -6.87 -22.78
C PHE A 442 10.49 -7.83 -23.00
N ALA A 443 10.72 -8.79 -22.12
CA ALA A 443 11.74 -9.81 -22.33
C ALA A 443 11.41 -10.63 -23.60
N PRO A 444 12.38 -11.07 -24.42
CA PRO A 444 12.11 -11.72 -25.70
C PRO A 444 11.13 -12.90 -25.63
N ARG A 445 11.21 -13.73 -24.58
CA ARG A 445 10.28 -14.84 -24.35
C ARG A 445 8.86 -14.37 -24.04
N VAL A 446 8.71 -13.33 -23.22
CA VAL A 446 7.41 -12.75 -22.88
C VAL A 446 6.81 -12.02 -24.08
N LEU A 447 7.60 -11.26 -24.85
CA LEU A 447 7.17 -10.65 -26.10
C LEU A 447 6.65 -11.70 -27.10
N ARG A 448 7.42 -12.77 -27.32
CA ARG A 448 7.02 -13.86 -28.20
C ARG A 448 5.72 -14.51 -27.71
N ALA A 449 5.62 -14.82 -26.42
CA ALA A 449 4.42 -15.40 -25.84
C ALA A 449 3.21 -14.46 -25.96
N VAL A 450 3.39 -13.16 -25.77
CA VAL A 450 2.30 -12.16 -25.86
C VAL A 450 1.89 -11.88 -27.30
N LEU A 451 2.83 -11.81 -28.25
CA LEU A 451 2.55 -11.41 -29.64
C LEU A 451 2.20 -12.60 -30.54
N LEU A 452 2.87 -13.73 -30.37
CA LEU A 452 2.83 -14.88 -31.28
C LEU A 452 2.26 -16.15 -30.62
N GLY A 453 2.13 -16.18 -29.30
CA GLY A 453 1.53 -17.34 -28.60
C GLY A 453 0.05 -17.51 -28.97
N PRO A 454 -0.49 -18.74 -28.89
CA PRO A 454 -1.94 -18.95 -28.97
C PRO A 454 -2.64 -18.20 -27.84
N ASP A 455 -3.94 -17.92 -27.98
CA ASP A 455 -4.71 -17.39 -26.86
C ASP A 455 -4.84 -18.48 -25.79
N PRO A 456 -4.50 -18.17 -24.53
CA PRO A 456 -4.52 -19.18 -23.49
C PRO A 456 -5.97 -19.54 -23.17
N ALA A 457 -6.23 -20.83 -22.96
CA ALA A 457 -7.51 -21.28 -22.41
C ALA A 457 -7.67 -20.69 -21.01
N VAL A 458 -8.71 -19.88 -20.81
CA VAL A 458 -9.13 -19.39 -19.51
C VAL A 458 -10.35 -20.20 -19.06
N PRO A 459 -10.52 -20.51 -17.77
CA PRO A 459 -11.69 -21.25 -17.31
C PRO A 459 -12.99 -20.45 -17.52
N ASP A 460 -14.02 -21.12 -18.05
CA ASP A 460 -15.38 -20.54 -18.16
C ASP A 460 -16.12 -20.51 -16.82
N ARG A 461 -15.64 -21.30 -15.85
CA ARG A 461 -16.19 -21.43 -14.50
C ARG A 461 -15.10 -21.18 -13.46
N PRO A 462 -15.45 -20.78 -12.23
CA PRO A 462 -14.45 -20.57 -11.20
C PRO A 462 -13.64 -21.84 -10.94
N PRO A 463 -12.29 -21.78 -10.99
CA PRO A 463 -11.45 -22.95 -10.74
C PRO A 463 -11.39 -23.26 -9.25
N LEU A 464 -12.41 -23.94 -8.73
CA LEU A 464 -12.54 -24.22 -7.29
C LEU A 464 -11.40 -25.12 -6.77
N ARG A 465 -10.80 -25.98 -7.61
CA ARG A 465 -9.63 -26.82 -7.29
C ARG A 465 -8.33 -26.23 -7.86
N ARG A 466 -7.18 -26.63 -7.30
CA ARG A 466 -5.87 -26.30 -7.89
C ARG A 466 -5.65 -27.15 -9.15
N GLU A 467 -4.86 -26.64 -10.08
CA GLU A 467 -4.49 -27.42 -11.26
C GLU A 467 -3.60 -28.60 -10.85
N GLY A 468 -3.96 -29.81 -11.29
CA GLY A 468 -3.23 -31.05 -10.97
C GLY A 468 -3.77 -31.83 -9.76
N GLU A 469 -4.79 -31.32 -9.05
CA GLU A 469 -5.56 -32.12 -8.10
C GLU A 469 -6.57 -32.97 -8.88
N GLU A 470 -6.39 -34.31 -8.89
CA GLU A 470 -7.30 -35.24 -9.54
C GLU A 470 -8.73 -35.10 -8.99
N THR A 471 -9.72 -35.16 -9.87
CA THR A 471 -11.11 -35.37 -9.46
C THR A 471 -11.20 -36.77 -8.88
N PRO A 472 -11.60 -36.98 -7.62
CA PRO A 472 -11.95 -38.33 -7.20
C PRO A 472 -13.06 -38.81 -8.15
N GLU A 473 -12.83 -39.94 -8.82
CA GLU A 473 -13.85 -40.57 -9.65
C GLU A 473 -15.14 -40.70 -8.81
N PRO A 474 -16.32 -40.39 -9.37
CA PRO A 474 -17.55 -40.65 -8.67
C PRO A 474 -17.62 -42.16 -8.40
N THR A 475 -17.54 -42.53 -7.13
CA THR A 475 -17.76 -43.91 -6.69
C THR A 475 -19.09 -44.37 -7.26
N PRO A 476 -19.15 -45.42 -8.10
CA PRO A 476 -20.42 -45.88 -8.63
C PRO A 476 -21.29 -46.31 -7.47
N GLU A 477 -22.48 -45.73 -7.36
CA GLU A 477 -23.52 -46.17 -6.45
C GLU A 477 -23.72 -47.68 -6.66
N ARG A 478 -23.35 -48.47 -5.65
CA ARG A 478 -23.77 -49.88 -5.61
C ARG A 478 -25.27 -49.84 -5.31
N GLY A 479 -26.03 -50.39 -6.25
CA GLY A 479 -27.48 -50.31 -6.32
C GLY A 479 -28.25 -51.18 -5.33
#